data_AF-A0A011QJJ9-F1
#
_entry.id   AF-A0A011QJJ9-F1
#
_cell.length_a   1.000
_cell.length_b   1.000
_cell.length_c   1.000
_cell.angle_alpha   90.00
_cell.angle_beta   90.00
_cell.angle_gamma   90.00
#
_symmetry.space_group_name_H-M   'P 1'
#
loop_
_entity.id
_entity.type
_entity.pdbx_description
1 polymer ?
#
loop_
_entity_poly.entity_id
_entity_poly.type
_entity_poly.pdbx_seq_one_letter_code
_entity_poly.pdbx_strand_id
1 'polypeptide(L)'
;MIREWGVPLYDDRSLFERLLLEGAQAGLSWATILKKRENYRRAFDAFDPARIACYDDEKVAALLTDPGIVRNRAKVAAAINNAKAYLALTAGGQSFSDFLWHFVDDLPTQNQWTASL
;
A
#
# COMPACT_ATOMS: atom_id res chain seq x y z
N MET A 1 -6.43 10.53 -17.02
CA MET A 1 -6.19 11.26 -15.76
C MET A 1 -6.62 10.35 -14.62
N ILE A 2 -5.73 10.06 -13.67
CA ILE A 2 -6.07 9.21 -12.51
C ILE A 2 -6.98 10.07 -11.63
N ARG A 3 -8.23 9.65 -11.40
CA ARG A 3 -9.19 10.41 -10.58
C ARG A 3 -8.95 10.27 -9.07
N GLU A 4 -7.86 9.60 -8.68
CA GLU A 4 -7.56 9.21 -7.30
C GLU A 4 -6.33 9.93 -6.72
N TRP A 5 -5.57 10.68 -7.53
CA TRP A 5 -4.35 11.32 -7.05
C TRP A 5 -4.67 12.73 -6.51
N GLY A 6 -4.20 13.03 -5.29
CA GLY A 6 -4.49 14.30 -4.61
C GLY A 6 -5.91 14.44 -4.05
N VAL A 7 -6.76 13.41 -4.20
CA VAL A 7 -8.09 13.37 -3.57
C VAL A 7 -7.96 12.78 -2.16
N PRO A 8 -8.47 13.44 -1.11
CA PRO A 8 -8.42 12.91 0.26
C PRO A 8 -9.03 11.51 0.36
N LEU A 9 -8.34 10.62 1.08
CA LEU A 9 -8.73 9.24 1.30
C LEU A 9 -8.65 8.94 2.80
N TYR A 10 -9.76 8.42 3.35
CA TYR A 10 -9.89 8.18 4.79
C TYR A 10 -10.18 6.71 5.14
N ASP A 11 -10.36 5.84 4.14
CA ASP A 11 -10.57 4.41 4.39
C ASP A 11 -9.23 3.73 4.71
N ASP A 12 -9.13 3.13 5.90
CA ASP A 12 -7.93 2.46 6.40
C ASP A 12 -7.37 1.43 5.42
N ARG A 13 -8.25 0.59 4.85
CA ARG A 13 -7.85 -0.49 3.96
C ARG A 13 -7.33 0.06 2.63
N SER A 14 -7.97 1.09 2.10
CA SER A 14 -7.53 1.77 0.88
C SER A 14 -6.21 2.51 1.08
N LEU A 15 -6.00 3.11 2.26
CA LEU A 15 -4.72 3.73 2.64
C LEU A 15 -3.61 2.67 2.76
N PHE A 16 -3.90 1.53 3.37
CA PHE A 16 -2.98 0.40 3.47
C PHE A 16 -2.63 -0.19 2.09
N GLU A 17 -3.63 -0.36 1.20
CA GLU A 17 -3.42 -0.73 -0.20
C GLU A 17 -2.44 0.25 -0.87
N ARG A 18 -2.65 1.56 -0.70
CA ARG A 18 -1.76 2.57 -1.29
C ARG A 18 -0.34 2.46 -0.74
N LEU A 19 -0.17 2.33 0.58
CA LEU A 19 1.14 2.15 1.20
C LEU A 19 1.92 0.96 0.59
N LEU A 20 1.25 -0.19 0.42
CA LEU A 20 1.89 -1.36 -0.18
C LEU A 20 2.26 -1.16 -1.65
N LEU A 21 1.40 -0.48 -2.42
CA LEU A 21 1.68 -0.19 -3.83
C LEU A 21 2.83 0.81 -4.01
N GLU A 22 2.94 1.83 -3.16
CA GLU A 22 4.08 2.76 -3.14
C GLU A 22 5.38 2.02 -2.79
N GLY A 23 5.36 1.11 -1.81
CA GLY A 23 6.52 0.24 -1.52
C GLY A 23 6.91 -0.65 -2.71
N ALA A 24 5.93 -1.13 -3.48
CA ALA A 24 6.17 -1.91 -4.68
C ALA A 24 6.79 -1.08 -5.83
N GLN A 25 6.64 0.25 -5.82
CA GLN A 25 7.13 1.14 -6.87
C GLN A 25 8.66 1.32 -6.87
N ALA A 26 9.36 1.09 -5.76
CA ALA A 26 10.82 1.32 -5.67
C ALA A 26 11.59 0.72 -6.87
N GLY A 27 12.24 1.57 -7.67
CA GLY A 27 12.99 1.20 -8.88
C GLY A 27 12.14 0.98 -10.14
N LEU A 28 10.87 1.38 -10.16
CA LEU A 28 9.93 1.21 -11.28
C LEU A 28 9.11 2.50 -11.51
N SER A 29 8.45 2.60 -12.66
CA SER A 29 7.49 3.69 -12.89
C SER A 29 6.18 3.43 -12.13
N TRP A 30 5.50 4.50 -11.68
CA TRP A 30 4.16 4.36 -11.08
C TRP A 30 3.14 3.74 -12.04
N ALA A 31 3.26 4.05 -13.34
CA ALA A 31 2.43 3.45 -14.38
C ALA A 31 2.57 1.92 -14.43
N THR A 32 3.76 1.37 -14.14
CA THR A 32 3.99 -0.07 -14.04
C THR A 32 3.19 -0.69 -12.89
N ILE A 33 3.12 -0.01 -11.74
CA ILE A 33 2.39 -0.49 -10.57
C ILE A 33 0.89 -0.39 -10.79
N LEU A 34 0.40 0.72 -11.33
CA LEU A 34 -1.03 0.89 -11.64
C LEU A 34 -1.55 -0.18 -12.60
N LYS A 35 -0.79 -0.51 -13.65
CA LYS A 35 -1.14 -1.61 -14.58
C LYS A 35 -1.25 -2.98 -13.91
N LYS A 36 -0.58 -3.16 -12.77
CA LYS A 36 -0.55 -4.41 -12.00
C LYS A 36 -1.50 -4.40 -10.80
N ARG A 37 -2.19 -3.30 -10.52
CA ARG A 37 -2.99 -3.10 -9.29
C ARG A 37 -4.01 -4.21 -9.05
N GLU A 38 -4.79 -4.60 -10.06
CA GLU A 38 -5.77 -5.70 -9.93
C GLU A 38 -5.09 -7.04 -9.65
N ASN A 39 -3.91 -7.30 -10.23
CA ASN A 39 -3.15 -8.50 -9.93
C ASN A 39 -2.66 -8.49 -8.48
N TYR A 40 -2.19 -7.35 -7.99
CA TYR A 40 -1.84 -7.21 -6.57
C TYR A 40 -3.05 -7.44 -5.67
N ARG A 41 -4.21 -6.88 -6.01
CA ARG A 41 -5.45 -7.09 -5.23
C ARG A 41 -5.80 -8.57 -5.13
N ARG A 42 -5.69 -9.34 -6.22
CA ARG A 42 -5.89 -10.79 -6.20
C ARG A 42 -4.81 -11.53 -5.42
N ALA A 43 -3.54 -11.23 -5.69
CA ALA A 43 -2.40 -11.95 -5.13
C ALA A 43 -2.26 -11.72 -3.61
N PHE A 44 -2.59 -10.52 -3.15
CA PHE A 44 -2.49 -10.07 -1.76
C PHE A 44 -3.85 -10.07 -1.05
N ASP A 45 -4.76 -10.98 -1.42
CA ASP A 45 -5.99 -11.24 -0.65
C ASP A 45 -6.82 -9.96 -0.40
N ALA A 46 -7.02 -9.17 -1.45
CA ALA A 46 -7.69 -7.87 -1.43
C ALA A 46 -7.09 -6.88 -0.41
N PHE A 47 -5.78 -6.95 -0.19
CA PHE A 47 -5.04 -6.13 0.77
C PHE A 47 -5.56 -6.28 2.21
N ASP A 48 -6.01 -7.48 2.58
CA ASP A 48 -6.40 -7.79 3.96
C ASP A 48 -5.15 -7.88 4.86
N PRO A 49 -4.96 -6.97 5.83
CA PRO A 49 -3.77 -6.99 6.69
C PRO A 49 -3.70 -8.26 7.54
N ALA A 50 -4.83 -8.78 8.02
CA ALA A 50 -4.87 -9.99 8.84
C ALA A 50 -4.42 -11.22 8.04
N ARG A 51 -4.79 -11.30 6.76
CA ARG A 51 -4.34 -12.40 5.89
C ARG A 51 -2.87 -12.25 5.51
N ILE A 52 -2.46 -11.05 5.11
CA ILE A 52 -1.08 -10.77 4.68
C ILE A 52 -0.08 -11.00 5.81
N ALA A 53 -0.40 -10.61 7.04
CA ALA A 53 0.47 -10.81 8.20
C ALA A 53 0.78 -12.30 8.49
N CYS A 54 -0.11 -13.19 8.04
CA CYS A 54 -0.03 -14.64 8.23
C CYS A 54 0.56 -15.40 7.04
N TYR A 55 1.06 -14.72 6.00
CA TYR A 55 1.69 -15.42 4.88
C TYR A 55 2.90 -16.22 5.33
N ASP A 56 2.92 -17.48 4.91
CA ASP A 56 3.99 -18.43 5.14
C ASP A 56 4.94 -18.53 3.93
N ASP A 57 5.94 -19.41 4.04
CA ASP A 57 6.93 -19.62 3.00
C ASP A 57 6.32 -20.11 1.67
N GLU A 58 5.23 -20.90 1.73
CA GLU A 58 4.52 -21.39 0.55
C GLU A 58 3.84 -20.23 -0.20
N LYS A 59 3.10 -19.39 0.51
CA LYS A 59 2.48 -18.20 -0.06
C LYS A 59 3.53 -17.24 -0.61
N VAL A 60 4.63 -17.03 0.10
CA VAL A 60 5.76 -16.19 -0.38
C VAL A 60 6.35 -16.78 -1.66
N ALA A 61 6.59 -18.09 -1.73
CA ALA A 61 7.09 -18.75 -2.93
C ALA A 61 6.12 -18.57 -4.11
N ALA A 62 4.81 -18.76 -3.89
CA ALA A 62 3.79 -18.53 -4.91
C ALA A 62 3.83 -17.09 -5.44
N LEU A 63 3.87 -16.08 -4.56
CA LEU A 63 3.97 -14.67 -4.94
C LEU A 63 5.23 -14.37 -5.75
N LEU A 64 6.37 -15.00 -5.42
CA LEU A 64 7.62 -14.82 -6.16
C LEU A 64 7.59 -15.44 -7.56
N THR A 65 6.64 -16.31 -7.85
CA THR A 65 6.44 -16.88 -9.19
C THR A 65 5.39 -16.14 -10.02
N ASP A 66 4.50 -15.36 -9.40
CA ASP A 66 3.39 -14.68 -10.07
C ASP A 66 3.89 -13.54 -10.99
N PRO A 67 3.75 -13.66 -12.33
CA PRO A 67 4.16 -12.61 -13.26
C PRO A 67 3.25 -11.37 -13.23
N GLY A 68 2.06 -11.50 -12.61
CA GLY A 68 1.09 -10.43 -12.42
C GLY A 68 1.58 -9.31 -11.51
N ILE A 69 2.49 -9.61 -10.57
CA ILE A 69 3.06 -8.64 -9.61
C ILE A 69 4.54 -8.36 -9.88
N VAL A 70 5.23 -7.64 -8.98
CA VAL A 70 6.69 -7.46 -9.02
C VAL A 70 7.32 -8.55 -8.17
N ARG A 71 8.00 -9.49 -8.83
CA ARG A 71 8.64 -10.66 -8.18
C ARG A 71 9.93 -10.26 -7.47
N ASN A 72 9.79 -9.75 -6.25
CA ASN A 72 10.92 -9.32 -5.44
C ASN A 72 10.69 -9.73 -3.97
N ARG A 73 11.62 -10.52 -3.43
CA ARG A 73 11.53 -11.06 -2.06
C ARG A 73 11.48 -9.98 -0.99
N ALA A 74 12.28 -8.92 -1.12
CA ALA A 74 12.28 -7.83 -0.15
C ALA A 74 10.96 -7.07 -0.14
N LYS A 75 10.33 -6.85 -1.31
CA LYS A 75 9.00 -6.19 -1.41
C LYS A 75 7.89 -7.04 -0.79
N VAL A 76 7.91 -8.36 -1.00
CA VAL A 76 6.94 -9.28 -0.37
C VAL A 76 7.14 -9.29 1.15
N ALA A 77 8.38 -9.38 1.63
CA ALA A 77 8.68 -9.33 3.06
C ALA A 77 8.24 -8.00 3.70
N ALA A 78 8.46 -6.87 3.00
CA ALA A 78 7.99 -5.56 3.44
C ALA A 78 6.46 -5.52 3.56
N ALA A 79 5.71 -6.09 2.62
CA ALA A 79 4.25 -6.15 2.71
C ALA A 79 3.75 -6.92 3.94
N ILE A 80 4.38 -8.06 4.26
CA ILE A 80 4.07 -8.86 5.46
C ILE A 80 4.38 -8.07 6.73
N ASN A 81 5.55 -7.42 6.79
CA ASN A 81 5.93 -6.61 7.94
C ASN A 81 5.02 -5.39 8.13
N ASN A 82 4.63 -4.72 7.03
CA ASN A 82 3.69 -3.61 7.06
C ASN A 82 2.31 -4.06 7.55
N ALA A 83 1.84 -5.25 7.15
CA ALA A 83 0.59 -5.82 7.63
C ALA A 83 0.63 -6.09 9.15
N LYS A 84 1.75 -6.65 9.65
CA LYS A 84 1.96 -6.85 11.10
C LYS A 84 1.99 -5.52 11.86
N ALA A 85 2.67 -4.51 11.32
CA ALA A 85 2.73 -3.18 11.93
C ALA A 85 1.36 -2.49 11.93
N TYR A 86 0.60 -2.61 10.83
CA TYR A 86 -0.79 -2.12 10.74
C TYR A 86 -1.67 -2.75 11.83
N LEU A 87 -1.58 -4.08 12.01
CA LEU A 87 -2.36 -4.77 13.04
C LEU A 87 -1.93 -4.37 14.46
N ALA A 88 -0.62 -4.19 14.69
CA ALA A 88 -0.10 -3.74 15.97
C ALA A 88 -0.58 -2.32 16.32
N LEU A 89 -0.60 -1.42 15.34
CA LEU A 89 -1.13 -0.06 15.51
C LEU A 89 -2.63 -0.09 15.83
N THR A 90 -3.40 -0.89 15.10
CA THR A 90 -4.87 -0.92 15.21
C THR A 90 -5.38 -1.76 16.38
N ALA A 91 -4.53 -2.58 17.01
CA ALA A 91 -4.89 -3.40 18.17
C ALA A 91 -5.40 -2.59 19.37
N GLY A 92 -4.94 -1.35 19.54
CA GLY A 92 -5.37 -0.43 20.60
C GLY A 92 -6.64 0.37 20.28
N GLY A 93 -7.29 0.10 19.14
CA GLY A 93 -8.47 0.86 18.68
C GLY A 93 -8.15 2.14 17.90
N GLN A 94 -6.87 2.43 17.65
CA GLN A 94 -6.46 3.53 16.77
C GLN A 94 -6.68 3.15 15.31
N SER A 95 -7.35 3.99 14.52
CA SER A 95 -7.47 3.82 13.07
C SER A 95 -6.13 4.11 12.38
N PHE A 96 -5.85 3.41 11.29
CA PHE A 96 -4.68 3.71 10.45
C PHE A 96 -4.82 5.06 9.75
N SER A 97 -6.04 5.43 9.34
CA SER A 97 -6.35 6.75 8.79
C SER A 97 -6.05 7.85 9.80
N ASP A 98 -6.58 7.76 11.01
CA ASP A 98 -6.35 8.77 12.06
C ASP A 98 -4.85 8.94 12.35
N PHE A 99 -4.12 7.83 12.44
CA PHE A 99 -2.66 7.87 12.61
C PHE A 99 -1.96 8.67 11.49
N LEU A 100 -2.33 8.46 10.23
CA LEU A 100 -1.72 9.15 9.10
C LEU A 100 -2.12 10.62 9.01
N TRP A 101 -3.41 10.92 9.20
CA TRP A 101 -3.94 12.27 9.06
C TRP A 101 -3.49 13.21 10.18
N HIS A 102 -3.15 12.67 11.35
CA HIS A 102 -2.56 13.44 12.43
C HIS A 102 -1.23 14.13 12.04
N PHE A 103 -0.48 13.59 11.06
CA PHE A 103 0.76 14.22 10.58
C PHE A 103 0.53 15.50 9.76
N VAL A 104 -0.71 15.80 9.38
CA VAL A 104 -1.09 16.97 8.57
C VAL A 104 -2.26 17.73 9.20
N ASP A 105 -2.41 17.65 10.53
CA ASP A 105 -3.48 18.30 11.29
C ASP A 105 -4.89 18.01 10.72
N ASP A 106 -5.09 16.76 10.27
CA ASP A 106 -6.34 16.25 9.67
C ASP A 106 -6.83 17.00 8.43
N LEU A 107 -5.96 17.80 7.79
CA LEU A 107 -6.30 18.65 6.66
C LEU A 107 -5.33 18.46 5.47
N PRO A 108 -5.83 18.36 4.23
CA PRO A 108 -4.97 18.28 3.06
C PRO A 108 -4.12 19.56 2.92
N THR A 109 -2.81 19.42 2.88
CA THR A 109 -1.91 20.55 2.59
C THR A 109 -1.97 20.93 1.11
N GLN A 110 -2.60 22.07 0.80
CA GLN A 110 -2.64 22.62 -0.55
C GLN A 110 -1.35 23.40 -0.83
N ASN A 111 -0.57 22.92 -1.80
CA ASN A 111 0.65 23.60 -2.21
C ASN A 111 0.36 24.77 -3.17
N GLN A 112 1.35 25.62 -3.37
CA GLN A 112 1.33 26.73 -4.34
C GLN A 112 2.48 26.61 -5.34
N TRP A 113 2.71 25.40 -5.88
CA TRP A 113 3.77 25.21 -6.87
C TRP A 113 3.46 26.01 -8.14
N THR A 114 4.31 26.96 -8.47
CA THR A 114 4.35 27.57 -9.79
C THR A 114 5.29 26.74 -10.66
N ALA A 115 4.77 26.23 -11.78
CA ALA A 115 5.64 25.64 -12.78
C ALA A 115 6.44 26.78 -13.41
N SER A 116 7.75 26.82 -13.15
CA SER A 116 8.66 27.59 -14.01
C SER A 116 8.64 26.92 -15.38
N LEU A 117 8.15 27.65 -16.39
CA LEU A 117 8.23 27.25 -17.80
C LEU A 117 9.68 27.26 -18.27
#